data_AF-A0A2Z2M793-F1
#
_entry.id   AF-A0A2Z2M793-F1
#
_cell.length_a   1.000
_cell.length_b   1.000
_cell.length_c   1.000
_cell.angle_alpha   90.00
_cell.angle_beta   90.00
_cell.angle_gamma   90.00
#
_symmetry.space_group_name_H-M   'P 1'
#
loop_
_entity.id
_entity.type
_entity.pdbx_description
1 polymer ?
#
loop_
_entity_poly.entity_id
_entity_poly.type
_entity_poly.pdbx_seq_one_letter_code
_entity_poly.pdbx_strand_id
1 'polypeptide(L)'
;MARDEVRRILPADIKREVVVKDEKAETNPKWGFPPEKRPIEMHMKFGIINLDKPPGPTSHEVVAWIKKLLNLSKAGHGGTLDPKVSGILPVALERATRVVQALLPAGKEYVALMHLHGDVPEERILAVMKEFQGEIIQRPPLRSAVKRRLRTRKVYYIDVLEIDGRDVLFRVGVEAGTYIRSLIHHIGLALGVGAHMAELRRTRSGPFKEDETLVTLHDLIDYYHFWKEDGIEEYFRKAIQPMEKAVEHLPKVWIRDSAVAAVTYGADLAVPGIVKLHKGIKKGDLVAVMTLKDELVALGKAMMTTGEMIQKSRGIAVDVDKVFMPRDWYPKMW
;
A
#
# COMPACT_ATOMS: atom_id res chain seq x y z
N MET A 1 34.06 -0.39 -12.04
CA MET A 1 33.56 0.70 -11.19
C MET A 1 32.48 0.12 -10.30
N ALA A 2 32.66 0.12 -8.98
CA ALA A 2 31.61 -0.29 -8.05
C ALA A 2 30.42 0.64 -8.29
N ARG A 3 29.27 0.09 -8.71
CA ARG A 3 28.01 0.84 -8.80
C ARG A 3 27.73 1.33 -7.37
N ASP A 4 27.75 2.64 -7.14
CA ASP A 4 27.27 3.23 -5.89
C ASP A 4 25.94 2.54 -5.54
N GLU A 5 25.82 2.00 -4.31
CA GLU A 5 24.58 1.38 -3.87
C GLU A 5 23.47 2.43 -3.91
N VAL A 6 22.69 2.42 -5.00
CA VAL A 6 21.55 3.33 -5.17
C VAL A 6 20.59 3.05 -4.01
N ARG A 7 20.45 4.02 -3.10
CA ARG A 7 19.50 3.93 -1.99
C ARG A 7 18.08 3.93 -2.53
N ARG A 8 17.51 2.75 -2.75
CA ARG A 8 16.13 2.51 -3.19
C ARG A 8 15.15 2.67 -2.01
N ILE A 9 14.97 3.91 -1.54
CA ILE A 9 14.14 4.22 -0.37
C ILE A 9 12.91 5.03 -0.80
N LEU A 10 11.72 4.51 -0.50
CA LEU A 10 10.45 5.23 -0.62
C LEU A 10 10.03 5.79 0.75
N PRO A 11 9.09 6.77 0.80
CA PRO A 11 8.57 7.26 2.09
C PRO A 11 7.97 6.17 2.98
N ALA A 12 7.50 5.06 2.37
CA ALA A 12 6.95 3.91 3.09
C ALA A 12 8.02 3.08 3.83
N ASP A 13 9.31 3.23 3.51
CA ASP A 13 10.42 2.52 4.18
C ASP A 13 10.90 3.23 5.46
N ILE A 14 10.46 4.47 5.68
CA ILE A 14 10.90 5.27 6.82
C ILE A 14 10.29 4.66 8.09
N LYS A 15 11.13 3.95 8.86
CA LYS A 15 10.76 3.44 10.18
C LYS A 15 10.47 4.62 11.11
N ARG A 16 9.40 4.51 11.88
CA ARG A 16 8.99 5.52 12.86
C ARG A 16 9.23 4.98 14.26
N GLU A 17 9.87 5.79 15.09
CA GLU A 17 10.02 5.46 16.51
C GLU A 17 8.65 5.52 17.21
N VAL A 18 8.47 4.63 18.20
CA VAL A 18 7.29 4.59 19.05
C VAL A 18 7.56 5.38 20.33
N VAL A 19 6.60 6.20 20.76
CA VAL A 19 6.59 6.86 22.06
C VAL A 19 5.48 6.25 22.90
N VAL A 20 5.81 5.86 24.13
CA VAL A 20 4.86 5.33 25.10
C VAL A 20 4.30 6.49 25.92
N LYS A 21 2.96 6.52 26.07
CA LYS A 21 2.23 7.49 26.89
C LYS A 21 1.79 6.88 28.22
N ASP A 22 1.39 5.61 28.21
CA ASP A 22 1.08 4.83 29.41
C ASP A 22 1.83 3.50 29.39
N GLU A 23 2.83 3.39 30.27
CA GLU A 23 3.68 2.19 30.40
C GLU A 23 2.96 1.03 31.09
N LYS A 24 1.86 1.30 31.81
CA LYS A 24 1.12 0.29 32.60
C LYS A 24 -0.07 -0.30 31.85
N ALA A 25 -0.36 0.19 30.65
CA ALA A 25 -1.52 -0.26 29.90
C ALA A 25 -1.27 -1.66 29.32
N GLU A 26 -2.15 -2.59 29.67
CA GLU A 26 -2.16 -3.97 29.18
C GLU A 26 -3.42 -4.24 28.34
N THR A 27 -3.44 -5.40 27.66
CA THR A 27 -4.57 -5.84 26.85
C THR A 27 -5.06 -7.21 27.32
N ASN A 28 -6.38 -7.36 27.43
CA ASN A 28 -6.99 -8.60 27.87
C ASN A 28 -6.91 -9.65 26.74
N PRO A 29 -6.28 -10.81 26.96
CA PRO A 29 -6.12 -11.82 25.91
C PRO A 29 -7.43 -12.45 25.42
N LYS A 30 -8.54 -12.30 26.17
CA LYS A 30 -9.85 -12.86 25.81
C LYS A 30 -10.62 -12.02 24.79
N TRP A 31 -10.20 -10.77 24.53
CA TRP A 31 -10.90 -9.84 23.62
C TRP A 31 -10.12 -9.65 22.33
N GLY A 32 -10.84 -9.44 21.24
CA GLY A 32 -10.27 -9.31 19.89
C GLY A 32 -9.69 -10.62 19.33
N PHE A 33 -9.15 -10.51 18.13
CA PHE A 33 -8.49 -11.58 17.40
C PHE A 33 -7.19 -11.06 16.78
N PRO A 34 -6.02 -11.36 17.39
CA PRO A 34 -4.72 -11.05 16.79
C PRO A 34 -4.67 -11.50 15.33
N PRO A 35 -4.07 -10.71 14.42
CA PRO A 35 -4.13 -10.97 12.98
C PRO A 35 -3.79 -12.41 12.57
N GLU A 36 -2.73 -12.97 13.13
CA GLU A 36 -2.22 -14.31 12.86
C GLU A 36 -3.06 -15.45 13.46
N LYS A 37 -3.94 -15.14 14.43
CA LYS A 37 -4.76 -16.14 15.15
C LYS A 37 -6.22 -16.17 14.72
N ARG A 38 -6.61 -15.41 13.70
CA ARG A 38 -7.98 -15.38 13.19
C ARG A 38 -8.35 -16.74 12.57
N PRO A 39 -9.54 -17.30 12.85
CA PRO A 39 -10.09 -18.42 12.07
C PRO A 39 -10.10 -18.09 10.57
N ILE A 40 -9.97 -19.09 9.69
CA ILE A 40 -9.68 -18.85 8.25
C ILE A 40 -10.74 -18.00 7.54
N GLU A 41 -12.02 -18.17 7.88
CA GLU A 41 -13.11 -17.36 7.32
C GLU A 41 -13.00 -15.90 7.76
N MET A 42 -12.62 -15.67 9.02
CA MET A 42 -12.40 -14.34 9.57
C MET A 42 -11.13 -13.71 8.97
N HIS A 43 -10.06 -14.49 8.82
CA HIS A 43 -8.82 -14.08 8.16
C HIS A 43 -9.10 -13.59 6.74
N MET A 44 -9.85 -14.36 5.95
CA MET A 44 -10.31 -13.96 4.62
C MET A 44 -11.17 -12.70 4.65
N LYS A 45 -12.13 -12.61 5.59
CA LYS A 45 -13.04 -11.46 5.70
C LYS A 45 -12.33 -10.14 6.00
N PHE A 46 -11.22 -10.20 6.74
CA PHE A 46 -10.34 -9.07 7.05
C PHE A 46 -9.00 -9.17 6.31
N GLY A 47 -9.01 -9.77 5.12
CA GLY A 47 -7.83 -10.09 4.34
C GLY A 47 -7.57 -9.16 3.18
N ILE A 48 -6.32 -9.15 2.73
CA ILE A 48 -5.84 -8.51 1.51
C ILE A 48 -4.84 -9.43 0.80
N ILE A 49 -5.00 -9.62 -0.49
CA ILE A 49 -4.14 -10.47 -1.30
C ILE A 49 -3.05 -9.59 -1.92
N ASN A 50 -1.79 -10.00 -1.80
CA ASN A 50 -0.69 -9.45 -2.59
C ASN A 50 -0.64 -10.19 -3.93
N LEU A 51 -1.41 -9.75 -4.92
CA LEU A 51 -1.56 -10.49 -6.17
C LEU A 51 -0.51 -10.09 -7.19
N ASP A 52 0.10 -11.06 -7.86
CA ASP A 52 0.80 -10.84 -9.12
C ASP A 52 -0.21 -10.81 -10.27
N LYS A 53 -0.60 -9.60 -10.68
CA LYS A 53 -1.56 -9.42 -11.76
C LYS A 53 -0.92 -9.89 -13.07
N PRO A 54 -1.57 -10.78 -13.85
CA PRO A 54 -1.07 -11.13 -15.18
C PRO A 54 -1.29 -9.98 -16.19
N PRO A 55 -0.47 -9.90 -17.25
CA PRO A 55 -0.78 -9.06 -18.40
C PRO A 55 -1.98 -9.62 -19.17
N GLY A 56 -2.78 -8.75 -19.79
CA GLY A 56 -3.98 -9.13 -20.54
C GLY A 56 -5.24 -8.45 -20.00
N PRO A 57 -5.78 -8.89 -18.86
CA PRO A 57 -7.02 -8.33 -18.29
C PRO A 57 -6.80 -6.97 -17.62
N THR A 58 -7.87 -6.18 -17.52
CA THR A 58 -7.89 -4.99 -16.65
C THR A 58 -7.81 -5.40 -15.18
N SER A 59 -7.36 -4.48 -14.31
CA SER A 59 -7.36 -4.73 -12.86
C SER A 59 -8.75 -5.02 -12.29
N HIS A 60 -9.80 -4.45 -12.88
CA HIS A 60 -11.19 -4.64 -12.42
C HIS A 60 -11.70 -6.04 -12.77
N GLU A 61 -11.38 -6.56 -13.96
CA GLU A 61 -11.72 -7.94 -14.35
C GLU A 61 -11.05 -8.97 -13.44
N VAL A 62 -9.77 -8.77 -13.12
CA VAL A 62 -9.04 -9.63 -12.18
C VAL A 62 -9.71 -9.67 -10.79
N VAL A 63 -10.12 -8.51 -10.26
CA VAL A 63 -10.87 -8.45 -8.99
C VAL A 63 -12.23 -9.12 -9.11
N ALA A 64 -12.91 -8.99 -10.25
CA ALA A 64 -14.19 -9.66 -10.47
C ALA A 64 -14.05 -11.18 -10.49
N TRP A 65 -12.97 -11.71 -11.08
CA TRP A 65 -12.64 -13.14 -11.04
C TRP A 65 -12.36 -13.62 -9.62
N ILE A 66 -11.52 -12.92 -8.86
CA ILE A 66 -11.23 -13.25 -7.44
C ILE A 66 -12.53 -13.27 -6.63
N LYS A 67 -13.39 -12.27 -6.81
CA LYS A 67 -14.68 -12.21 -6.10
C LYS A 67 -15.55 -13.42 -6.42
N LYS A 68 -15.66 -13.80 -7.70
CA LYS A 68 -16.44 -14.96 -8.14
C LYS A 68 -15.85 -16.27 -7.60
N LEU A 69 -14.53 -16.42 -7.71
CA LEU A 69 -13.82 -17.64 -7.34
C LEU A 69 -13.92 -17.94 -5.84
N LEU A 70 -13.65 -16.94 -5.01
CA LEU A 70 -13.67 -17.08 -3.56
C LEU A 70 -15.08 -16.95 -2.95
N ASN A 71 -16.12 -16.85 -3.80
CA ASN A 71 -17.51 -16.63 -3.42
C ASN A 71 -17.70 -15.44 -2.46
N LEU A 72 -17.10 -14.30 -2.80
CA LEU A 72 -17.09 -13.10 -1.97
C LEU A 72 -18.23 -12.15 -2.36
N SER A 73 -18.77 -11.46 -1.37
CA SER A 73 -19.74 -10.38 -1.59
C SER A 73 -19.07 -9.12 -2.15
N LYS A 74 -17.82 -8.86 -1.73
CA LYS A 74 -17.10 -7.62 -2.03
C LYS A 74 -15.59 -7.85 -2.13
N ALA A 75 -14.97 -7.21 -3.11
CA ALA A 75 -13.52 -7.11 -3.26
C ALA A 75 -13.16 -5.77 -3.96
N GLY A 76 -11.94 -5.27 -3.75
CA GLY A 76 -11.47 -4.02 -4.36
C GLY A 76 -9.95 -3.89 -4.32
N HIS A 77 -9.35 -3.16 -5.27
CA HIS A 77 -7.89 -3.07 -5.39
C HIS A 77 -7.31 -1.70 -5.01
N GLY A 78 -6.05 -1.69 -4.57
CA GLY A 78 -5.29 -0.53 -4.06
C GLY A 78 -4.65 0.40 -5.10
N GLY A 79 -5.07 0.31 -6.37
CA GLY A 79 -4.54 1.13 -7.47
C GLY A 79 -4.42 0.39 -8.81
N THR A 80 -5.10 0.92 -9.83
CA THR A 80 -5.23 0.30 -11.17
C THR A 80 -3.89 0.13 -11.88
N LEU A 81 -3.66 -1.06 -12.42
CA LEU A 81 -2.70 -1.35 -13.48
C LEU A 81 -3.41 -1.46 -14.83
N ASP A 82 -2.80 -0.88 -15.86
CA ASP A 82 -3.26 -1.00 -17.26
C ASP A 82 -3.28 -2.48 -17.69
N PRO A 83 -4.08 -2.87 -18.70
CA PRO A 83 -4.22 -4.26 -19.14
C PRO A 83 -2.90 -4.99 -19.39
N LYS A 84 -1.97 -4.37 -20.12
CA LYS A 84 -0.66 -4.94 -20.47
C LYS A 84 0.37 -4.94 -19.32
N VAL A 85 0.04 -4.32 -18.19
CA VAL A 85 0.97 -4.15 -17.06
C VAL A 85 0.74 -5.27 -16.05
N SER A 86 1.82 -5.91 -15.63
CA SER A 86 1.83 -7.00 -14.65
C SER A 86 2.37 -6.57 -13.29
N GLY A 87 2.41 -7.50 -12.33
CA GLY A 87 3.01 -7.30 -11.03
C GLY A 87 1.99 -6.96 -9.94
N ILE A 88 2.50 -6.41 -8.85
CA ILE A 88 1.80 -6.27 -7.59
C ILE A 88 0.48 -5.51 -7.73
N LEU A 89 -0.63 -6.15 -7.36
CA LEU A 89 -1.95 -5.57 -7.25
C LEU A 89 -2.56 -5.97 -5.90
N PRO A 90 -2.51 -5.12 -4.88
CA PRO A 90 -3.15 -5.43 -3.60
C PRO A 90 -4.67 -5.49 -3.77
N VAL A 91 -5.29 -6.63 -3.46
CA VAL A 91 -6.74 -6.88 -3.58
C VAL A 91 -7.34 -7.12 -2.20
N ALA A 92 -8.02 -6.12 -1.66
CA ALA A 92 -8.67 -6.19 -0.35
C ALA A 92 -10.03 -6.90 -0.45
N LEU A 93 -10.33 -7.76 0.52
CA LEU A 93 -11.49 -8.64 0.52
C LEU A 93 -12.55 -8.14 1.53
N GLU A 94 -13.83 -8.38 1.24
CA GLU A 94 -14.94 -8.24 2.18
C GLU A 94 -14.91 -6.94 3.02
N ARG A 95 -14.67 -7.08 4.34
CA ARG A 95 -14.65 -5.98 5.31
C ARG A 95 -13.42 -5.11 5.17
N ALA A 96 -12.32 -5.68 4.67
CA ALA A 96 -11.07 -4.98 4.43
C ALA A 96 -11.10 -4.11 3.16
N THR A 97 -12.09 -4.23 2.28
CA THR A 97 -12.15 -3.48 1.00
C THR A 97 -11.88 -1.98 1.09
N ARG A 98 -12.21 -1.32 2.21
CA ARG A 98 -11.96 0.11 2.41
C ARG A 98 -10.51 0.46 2.77
N VAL A 99 -9.69 -0.53 3.15
CA VAL A 99 -8.27 -0.32 3.52
C VAL A 99 -7.42 0.12 2.33
N VAL A 100 -7.91 -0.12 1.10
CA VAL A 100 -7.29 0.35 -0.14
C VAL A 100 -7.04 1.86 -0.15
N GLN A 101 -7.80 2.65 0.62
CA GLN A 101 -7.58 4.09 0.76
C GLN A 101 -6.21 4.43 1.35
N ALA A 102 -5.63 3.55 2.17
CA ALA A 102 -4.27 3.70 2.69
C ALA A 102 -3.21 3.48 1.60
N LEU A 103 -3.54 2.70 0.56
CA LEU A 103 -2.62 2.28 -0.50
C LEU A 103 -2.62 3.24 -1.69
N LEU A 104 -3.74 3.89 -1.96
CA LEU A 104 -3.88 4.84 -3.06
C LEU A 104 -2.80 5.95 -3.05
N PRO A 105 -2.54 6.66 -1.93
CA PRO A 105 -1.51 7.70 -1.87
C PRO A 105 -0.09 7.14 -1.68
N ALA A 106 0.07 5.84 -1.41
CA ALA A 106 1.38 5.27 -1.11
C ALA A 106 2.31 5.28 -2.34
N GLY A 107 3.62 5.41 -2.12
CA GLY A 107 4.63 5.31 -3.18
C GLY A 107 4.57 3.97 -3.92
N LYS A 108 4.98 3.98 -5.19
CA LYS A 108 4.98 2.82 -6.09
C LYS A 108 6.38 2.62 -6.65
N GLU A 109 6.77 1.37 -6.93
CA GLU A 109 7.98 1.04 -7.67
C GLU A 109 7.62 0.23 -8.92
N TYR A 110 8.32 0.48 -10.01
CA TYR A 110 8.17 -0.25 -11.26
C TYR A 110 9.53 -0.67 -11.81
N VAL A 111 9.53 -1.75 -12.58
CA VAL A 111 10.54 -2.06 -13.57
C VAL A 111 9.92 -1.84 -14.94
N ALA A 112 10.62 -1.12 -15.80
CA ALA A 112 10.12 -0.67 -17.08
C ALA A 112 11.15 -0.92 -18.18
N LEU A 113 10.65 -1.32 -19.36
CA LEU A 113 11.42 -1.39 -20.59
C LEU A 113 11.04 -0.20 -21.47
N MET A 114 12.01 0.68 -21.70
CA MET A 114 11.88 1.80 -22.63
C MET A 114 12.59 1.47 -23.94
N HIS A 115 11.88 1.62 -25.06
CA HIS A 115 12.46 1.50 -26.39
C HIS A 115 12.60 2.87 -27.04
N LEU A 116 13.85 3.24 -27.36
CA LEU A 116 14.22 4.47 -28.05
C LEU A 116 13.96 4.35 -29.56
N HIS A 117 13.58 5.45 -30.22
CA HIS A 117 13.33 5.44 -31.68
C HIS A 117 14.59 5.72 -32.51
N GLY A 118 15.73 5.92 -31.87
CA GLY A 118 17.02 6.16 -32.49
C GLY A 118 18.17 5.84 -31.54
N ASP A 119 19.37 5.75 -32.08
CA ASP A 119 20.57 5.39 -31.32
C ASP A 119 21.08 6.57 -30.49
N VAL A 120 21.41 6.31 -29.23
CA VAL A 120 21.94 7.31 -28.30
C VAL A 120 23.08 6.69 -27.51
N PRO A 121 24.23 7.37 -27.34
CA PRO A 121 25.32 6.86 -26.50
C PRO A 121 24.85 6.59 -25.06
N GLU A 122 25.29 5.48 -24.48
CA GLU A 122 24.87 5.04 -23.14
C GLU A 122 25.10 6.11 -22.07
N GLU A 123 26.23 6.82 -22.11
CA GLU A 123 26.54 7.86 -21.12
C GLU A 123 25.49 8.99 -21.14
N ARG A 124 25.00 9.32 -22.34
CA ARG A 124 23.96 10.33 -22.51
C ARG A 124 22.61 9.85 -22.00
N ILE A 125 22.26 8.57 -22.19
CA ILE A 125 21.04 7.96 -21.64
C ILE A 125 21.07 8.08 -20.11
N LEU A 126 22.18 7.65 -19.48
CA LEU A 126 22.35 7.69 -18.03
C LEU A 126 22.28 9.11 -17.47
N ALA A 127 22.94 10.07 -18.13
CA ALA A 127 22.95 11.47 -17.72
C ALA A 127 21.54 12.08 -17.75
N VAL A 128 20.81 11.94 -18.87
CA VAL A 128 19.46 12.49 -19.01
C VAL A 128 18.49 11.82 -18.04
N MET A 129 18.53 10.48 -17.89
CA MET A 129 17.63 9.80 -16.95
C MET A 129 17.85 10.23 -15.49
N LYS A 130 19.09 10.60 -15.12
CA LYS A 130 19.39 11.13 -13.78
C LYS A 130 18.71 12.48 -13.52
N GLU A 131 18.56 13.33 -14.53
CA GLU A 131 17.88 14.65 -14.41
C GLU A 131 16.38 14.52 -14.13
N PHE A 132 15.77 13.38 -14.46
CA PHE A 132 14.35 13.11 -14.16
C PHE A 132 14.11 12.65 -12.72
N GLN A 133 15.15 12.51 -11.88
CA GLN A 133 15.00 12.27 -10.46
C GLN A 133 14.64 13.56 -9.73
N GLY A 134 13.65 13.51 -8.83
CA GLY A 134 13.13 14.68 -8.13
C GLY A 134 11.74 15.07 -8.58
N GLU A 135 11.45 16.37 -8.61
CA GLU A 135 10.14 16.87 -9.00
C GLU A 135 10.01 16.97 -10.51
N ILE A 136 8.96 16.36 -11.05
CA ILE A 136 8.62 16.39 -12.47
C ILE A 136 7.21 16.95 -12.67
N ILE A 137 6.99 17.58 -13.81
CA ILE A 137 5.68 18.08 -14.20
C ILE A 137 5.03 17.07 -15.15
N GLN A 138 3.82 16.63 -14.81
CA GLN A 138 3.04 15.73 -15.65
C GLN A 138 1.64 16.28 -15.92
N ARG A 139 1.11 15.95 -17.09
CA ARG A 139 -0.32 16.05 -17.41
C ARG A 139 -0.84 14.63 -17.61
N PRO A 140 -1.91 14.20 -16.94
CA PRO A 140 -2.47 12.88 -17.20
C PRO A 140 -2.81 12.69 -18.69
N PRO A 141 -2.69 11.47 -19.23
CA PRO A 141 -3.04 11.15 -20.61
C PRO A 141 -4.55 11.27 -20.83
N LEU A 142 -4.97 11.25 -22.10
CA LEU A 142 -6.39 11.27 -22.49
C LEU A 142 -7.18 10.14 -21.83
N ARG A 143 -6.64 8.92 -21.85
CA ARG A 143 -7.20 7.75 -21.16
C ARG A 143 -6.72 7.75 -19.71
N SER A 144 -7.41 8.46 -18.83
CA SER A 144 -7.14 8.47 -17.39
C SER A 144 -8.42 8.61 -16.57
N ALA A 145 -8.40 8.05 -15.36
CA ALA A 145 -9.52 8.13 -14.41
C ALA A 145 -9.55 9.43 -13.59
N VAL A 146 -8.69 10.41 -13.89
CA VAL A 146 -8.50 11.64 -13.10
C VAL A 146 -8.52 12.88 -13.98
N LYS A 147 -8.93 14.03 -13.41
CA LYS A 147 -9.02 15.29 -14.15
C LYS A 147 -7.69 15.68 -14.80
N ARG A 148 -7.76 16.07 -16.07
CA ARG A 148 -6.61 16.42 -16.90
C ARG A 148 -6.11 17.83 -16.63
N ARG A 149 -5.12 17.96 -15.73
CA ARG A 149 -4.43 19.22 -15.39
C ARG A 149 -2.94 18.97 -15.14
N LEU A 150 -2.12 20.02 -15.29
CA LEU A 150 -0.71 19.96 -14.88
C LEU A 150 -0.62 19.73 -13.37
N ARG A 151 0.34 18.90 -12.98
CA ARG A 151 0.63 18.59 -11.58
C ARG A 151 2.07 18.16 -11.42
N THR A 152 2.65 18.55 -10.29
CA THR A 152 3.96 18.06 -9.87
C THR A 152 3.84 16.65 -9.34
N ARG A 153 4.80 15.79 -9.67
CA ARG A 153 4.97 14.45 -9.12
C ARG A 153 6.43 14.25 -8.74
N LYS A 154 6.68 13.44 -7.72
CA LYS A 154 8.05 13.12 -7.32
C LYS A 154 8.49 11.75 -7.85
N VAL A 155 9.62 11.73 -8.54
CA VAL A 155 10.41 10.52 -8.82
C VAL A 155 11.46 10.43 -7.74
N TYR A 156 11.40 9.39 -6.91
CA TYR A 156 12.32 9.21 -5.78
C TYR A 156 13.70 8.74 -6.25
N TYR A 157 13.74 7.85 -7.24
CA TYR A 157 14.96 7.36 -7.87
C TYR A 157 14.66 6.76 -9.24
N ILE A 158 15.67 6.75 -10.09
CA ILE A 158 15.75 6.00 -11.34
C ILE A 158 17.05 5.21 -11.30
N ASP A 159 16.98 3.91 -11.52
CA ASP A 159 18.11 3.00 -11.47
C ASP A 159 18.13 2.19 -12.77
N VAL A 160 19.07 2.50 -13.67
CA VAL A 160 19.21 1.82 -14.95
C VAL A 160 19.91 0.49 -14.74
N LEU A 161 19.22 -0.59 -15.08
CA LEU A 161 19.68 -1.95 -14.83
C LEU A 161 20.56 -2.45 -15.98
N GLU A 162 20.09 -2.24 -17.20
CA GLU A 162 20.68 -2.72 -18.45
C GLU A 162 20.31 -1.78 -19.61
N ILE A 163 21.24 -1.63 -20.56
CA ILE A 163 21.02 -0.95 -21.84
C ILE A 163 21.51 -1.91 -22.91
N ASP A 164 20.66 -2.23 -23.89
CA ASP A 164 21.02 -2.99 -25.08
C ASP A 164 20.56 -2.23 -26.32
N GLY A 165 21.49 -1.47 -26.92
CA GLY A 165 21.22 -0.60 -28.05
C GLY A 165 20.13 0.44 -27.77
N ARG A 166 18.92 0.18 -28.25
CA ARG A 166 17.76 1.07 -28.10
C ARG A 166 16.84 0.71 -26.95
N ASP A 167 17.06 -0.43 -26.32
CA ASP A 167 16.26 -0.93 -25.22
C ASP A 167 16.94 -0.62 -23.88
N VAL A 168 16.22 0.08 -23.02
CA VAL A 168 16.70 0.54 -21.71
C VAL A 168 15.80 -0.04 -20.64
N LEU A 169 16.35 -0.98 -19.86
CA LEU A 169 15.68 -1.58 -18.71
C LEU A 169 16.04 -0.80 -17.45
N PHE A 170 15.04 -0.28 -16.76
CA PHE A 170 15.28 0.51 -15.54
C PHE A 170 14.21 0.28 -14.48
N ARG A 171 14.62 0.48 -13.23
CA ARG A 171 13.76 0.52 -12.05
C ARG A 171 13.50 1.95 -11.65
N VAL A 172 12.27 2.25 -11.25
CA VAL A 172 11.86 3.60 -10.87
C VAL A 172 10.92 3.61 -9.67
N GLY A 173 11.27 4.38 -8.66
CA GLY A 173 10.43 4.66 -7.49
C GLY A 173 9.71 5.99 -7.65
N VAL A 174 8.39 6.00 -7.52
CA VAL A 174 7.56 7.20 -7.80
C VAL A 174 6.48 7.46 -6.76
N GLU A 175 6.07 8.72 -6.68
CA GLU A 175 4.87 9.14 -5.97
C GLU A 175 3.61 8.53 -6.64
N ALA A 176 2.56 8.29 -5.85
CA ALA A 176 1.28 7.83 -6.36
C ALA A 176 0.72 8.72 -7.49
N GLY A 177 0.17 8.06 -8.51
CA GLY A 177 -0.43 8.73 -9.66
C GLY A 177 0.58 9.34 -10.65
N THR A 178 1.86 8.97 -10.55
CA THR A 178 2.87 9.23 -11.59
C THR A 178 2.63 8.30 -12.78
N TYR A 179 2.61 8.85 -13.98
CA TYR A 179 2.35 8.09 -15.21
C TYR A 179 3.68 7.69 -15.85
N ILE A 180 4.06 6.42 -15.73
CA ILE A 180 5.36 5.92 -16.23
C ILE A 180 5.47 6.04 -17.76
N ARG A 181 4.38 5.78 -18.49
CA ARG A 181 4.32 6.00 -19.94
C ARG A 181 4.64 7.45 -20.33
N SER A 182 4.14 8.42 -19.56
CA SER A 182 4.42 9.86 -19.80
C SER A 182 5.86 10.22 -19.43
N LEU A 183 6.40 9.60 -18.37
CA LEU A 183 7.80 9.77 -17.98
C LEU A 183 8.74 9.29 -19.09
N ILE A 184 8.54 8.07 -19.60
CA ILE A 184 9.33 7.50 -20.69
C ILE A 184 9.24 8.36 -21.95
N HIS A 185 8.03 8.83 -22.30
CA HIS A 185 7.86 9.73 -23.44
C HIS A 185 8.68 11.02 -23.29
N HIS A 186 8.65 11.67 -22.12
CA HIS A 186 9.42 12.88 -21.86
C HIS A 186 10.94 12.63 -21.85
N ILE A 187 11.40 11.50 -21.33
CA ILE A 187 12.81 11.09 -21.43
C ILE A 187 13.22 10.97 -22.89
N GLY A 188 12.41 10.31 -23.72
CA GLY A 188 12.64 10.20 -25.16
C GLY A 188 12.71 11.56 -25.87
N LEU A 189 11.84 12.51 -25.50
CA LEU A 189 11.90 13.87 -26.01
C LEU A 189 13.19 14.59 -25.60
N ALA A 190 13.62 14.46 -24.35
CA ALA A 190 14.86 15.06 -23.86
C ALA A 190 16.11 14.46 -24.52
N LEU A 191 16.08 13.17 -24.88
CA LEU A 191 17.13 12.51 -25.66
C LEU A 191 17.13 12.96 -27.13
N GLY A 192 16.03 13.51 -27.63
CA GLY A 192 15.86 14.03 -29.00
C GLY A 192 15.45 12.97 -30.03
N VAL A 193 15.57 11.67 -29.71
CA VAL A 193 15.20 10.57 -30.61
C VAL A 193 13.75 10.12 -30.44
N GLY A 194 13.11 10.44 -29.32
CA GLY A 194 11.80 9.87 -28.96
C GLY A 194 11.92 8.48 -28.33
N ALA A 195 10.92 8.11 -27.53
CA ALA A 195 10.89 6.81 -26.86
C ALA A 195 9.45 6.40 -26.54
N HIS A 196 9.26 5.10 -26.33
CA HIS A 196 8.01 4.55 -25.85
C HIS A 196 8.22 3.43 -24.83
N MET A 197 7.18 3.17 -24.03
CA MET A 197 7.17 2.11 -23.03
C MET A 197 6.80 0.80 -23.72
N ALA A 198 7.77 -0.12 -23.82
CA ALA A 198 7.55 -1.46 -24.36
C ALA A 198 6.87 -2.35 -23.32
N GLU A 199 7.42 -2.39 -22.10
CA GLU A 199 6.90 -3.20 -20.99
C GLU A 199 6.93 -2.45 -19.67
N LEU A 200 6.07 -2.87 -18.74
CA LEU A 200 6.01 -2.32 -17.39
C LEU A 200 5.50 -3.39 -16.43
N ARG A 201 6.20 -3.51 -15.29
CA ARG A 201 5.81 -4.35 -14.17
C ARG A 201 5.88 -3.55 -12.87
N ARG A 202 4.85 -3.64 -12.03
CA ARG A 202 4.85 -2.99 -10.70
C ARG A 202 5.49 -3.92 -9.68
N THR A 203 6.65 -3.54 -9.16
CA THR A 203 7.42 -4.31 -8.17
C THR A 203 7.16 -3.86 -6.73
N ARG A 204 6.43 -2.75 -6.54
CA ARG A 204 6.00 -2.30 -5.21
C ARG A 204 4.73 -1.45 -5.22
N SER A 205 3.89 -1.67 -4.22
CA SER A 205 2.76 -0.78 -3.91
C SER A 205 2.63 -0.53 -2.41
N GLY A 206 3.23 0.55 -1.92
CA GLY A 206 3.28 0.86 -0.50
C GLY A 206 4.01 -0.23 0.30
N PRO A 207 3.34 -0.92 1.24
CA PRO A 207 3.94 -2.00 2.03
C PRO A 207 4.04 -3.33 1.26
N PHE A 208 3.34 -3.49 0.13
CA PHE A 208 3.37 -4.71 -0.68
C PHE A 208 4.56 -4.71 -1.64
N LYS A 209 5.37 -5.78 -1.60
CA LYS A 209 6.61 -5.99 -2.37
C LYS A 209 6.56 -7.35 -3.09
N GLU A 210 7.52 -7.57 -3.99
CA GLU A 210 7.74 -8.88 -4.61
C GLU A 210 8.54 -9.74 -3.62
N ASP A 211 7.80 -10.35 -2.71
CA ASP A 211 8.31 -11.21 -1.64
C ASP A 211 7.48 -12.51 -1.59
N GLU A 212 7.70 -13.35 -0.57
CA GLU A 212 7.02 -14.64 -0.40
C GLU A 212 5.50 -14.53 -0.25
N THR A 213 4.96 -13.33 -0.04
CA THR A 213 3.52 -13.10 0.05
C THR A 213 2.86 -12.90 -1.31
N LEU A 214 3.65 -12.67 -2.37
CA LEU A 214 3.16 -12.44 -3.72
C LEU A 214 2.64 -13.76 -4.32
N VAL A 215 1.37 -13.80 -4.67
CA VAL A 215 0.71 -15.00 -5.23
C VAL A 215 0.12 -14.72 -6.60
N THR A 216 0.15 -15.72 -7.48
CA THR A 216 -0.52 -15.63 -8.79
C THR A 216 -2.01 -15.98 -8.65
N LEU A 217 -2.77 -15.77 -9.74
CA LEU A 217 -4.14 -16.27 -9.80
C LEU A 217 -4.20 -17.79 -9.76
N HIS A 218 -3.23 -18.50 -10.33
CA HIS A 218 -3.19 -19.97 -10.31
C HIS A 218 -3.01 -20.49 -8.88
N ASP A 219 -1.99 -19.98 -8.18
CA ASP A 219 -1.73 -20.36 -6.78
C ASP A 219 -2.96 -20.11 -5.91
N LEU A 220 -3.60 -18.94 -6.05
CA LEU A 220 -4.77 -18.58 -5.26
C LEU A 220 -5.94 -19.55 -5.48
N ILE A 221 -6.13 -20.03 -6.70
CA ILE A 221 -7.19 -20.99 -7.05
C ILE A 221 -6.87 -22.33 -6.42
N ASP A 222 -5.68 -22.85 -6.66
CA ASP A 222 -5.25 -24.17 -6.18
C ASP A 222 -5.30 -24.22 -4.64
N TYR A 223 -4.79 -23.18 -3.97
CA TYR A 223 -4.83 -23.08 -2.52
C TYR A 223 -6.25 -22.99 -1.97
N TYR A 224 -7.16 -22.33 -2.68
CA TYR A 224 -8.57 -22.29 -2.28
C TYR A 224 -9.22 -23.68 -2.38
N HIS A 225 -8.92 -24.44 -3.44
CA HIS A 225 -9.39 -25.82 -3.58
C HIS A 225 -8.81 -26.74 -2.51
N PHE A 226 -7.51 -26.65 -2.20
CA PHE A 226 -6.91 -27.40 -1.09
C PHE A 226 -7.60 -27.13 0.25
N TRP A 227 -8.03 -25.90 0.51
CA TRP A 227 -8.83 -25.61 1.70
C TRP A 227 -10.24 -26.21 1.61
N LYS A 228 -10.95 -26.00 0.50
CA LYS A 228 -12.38 -26.34 0.39
C LYS A 228 -12.65 -27.83 0.20
N GLU A 229 -11.78 -28.54 -0.50
CA GLU A 229 -11.96 -29.93 -0.86
C GLU A 229 -11.12 -30.85 0.05
N ASP A 230 -9.86 -30.48 0.31
CA ASP A 230 -8.93 -31.32 1.08
C ASP A 230 -8.82 -30.92 2.56
N GLY A 231 -9.41 -29.79 2.97
CA GLY A 231 -9.36 -29.28 4.35
C GLY A 231 -8.01 -28.67 4.76
N ILE A 232 -7.12 -28.37 3.82
CA ILE A 232 -5.77 -27.87 4.08
C ILE A 232 -5.74 -26.32 4.05
N GLU A 233 -5.83 -25.70 5.23
CA GLU A 233 -5.90 -24.22 5.34
C GLU A 233 -4.56 -23.50 5.11
N GLU A 234 -3.43 -24.17 5.33
CA GLU A 234 -2.12 -23.51 5.48
C GLU A 234 -1.74 -22.65 4.26
N TYR A 235 -1.90 -23.22 3.06
CA TYR A 235 -1.56 -22.54 1.81
C TYR A 235 -2.45 -21.32 1.56
N PHE A 236 -3.77 -21.48 1.72
CA PHE A 236 -4.73 -20.40 1.52
C PHE A 236 -4.57 -19.29 2.55
N ARG A 237 -4.28 -19.64 3.81
CA ARG A 237 -3.96 -18.69 4.88
C ARG A 237 -2.75 -17.84 4.53
N LYS A 238 -1.67 -18.45 4.02
CA LYS A 238 -0.45 -17.74 3.61
C LYS A 238 -0.68 -16.82 2.40
N ALA A 239 -1.56 -17.21 1.48
CA ALA A 239 -1.89 -16.40 0.30
C ALA A 239 -2.65 -15.11 0.63
N ILE A 240 -3.32 -15.06 1.78
CA ILE A 240 -4.06 -13.89 2.25
C ILE A 240 -3.27 -13.21 3.37
N GLN A 241 -2.94 -11.93 3.18
CA GLN A 241 -2.34 -11.12 4.23
C GLN A 241 -3.45 -10.51 5.10
N PRO A 242 -3.24 -10.30 6.40
CA PRO A 242 -4.19 -9.55 7.22
C PRO A 242 -4.28 -8.09 6.75
N MET A 243 -5.44 -7.44 6.89
CA MET A 243 -5.63 -6.04 6.47
C MET A 243 -4.65 -5.06 7.13
N GLU A 244 -4.12 -5.43 8.30
CA GLU A 244 -3.05 -4.73 9.01
C GLU A 244 -1.80 -4.52 8.13
N LYS A 245 -1.50 -5.46 7.22
CA LYS A 245 -0.42 -5.33 6.24
C LYS A 245 -0.56 -4.06 5.39
N ALA A 246 -1.79 -3.70 5.03
CA ALA A 246 -2.07 -2.55 4.20
C ALA A 246 -1.88 -1.19 4.90
N VAL A 247 -1.68 -1.18 6.22
CA VAL A 247 -1.43 0.04 7.02
C VAL A 247 -0.04 0.08 7.65
N GLU A 248 0.85 -0.87 7.31
CA GLU A 248 2.22 -0.91 7.84
C GLU A 248 2.98 0.40 7.64
N HIS A 249 2.80 1.04 6.48
CA HIS A 249 3.50 2.29 6.12
C HIS A 249 2.91 3.54 6.78
N LEU A 250 1.72 3.46 7.39
CA LEU A 250 1.05 4.59 8.02
C LEU A 250 1.59 4.87 9.43
N PRO A 251 1.52 6.13 9.90
CA PRO A 251 1.64 6.41 11.33
C PRO A 251 0.53 5.71 12.13
N LYS A 252 0.87 5.21 13.31
CA LYS A 252 0.00 4.38 14.14
C LYS A 252 -0.19 5.01 15.52
N VAL A 253 -1.39 4.84 16.06
CA VAL A 253 -1.77 5.20 17.44
C VAL A 253 -2.42 3.97 18.07
N TRP A 254 -1.82 3.46 19.14
CA TRP A 254 -2.32 2.30 19.87
C TRP A 254 -3.15 2.75 21.05
N ILE A 255 -4.29 2.10 21.24
CA ILE A 255 -5.30 2.51 22.21
C ILE A 255 -5.57 1.44 23.26
N ARG A 256 -6.04 1.87 24.43
CA ARG A 256 -6.50 0.98 25.50
C ARG A 256 -7.69 0.15 25.03
N ASP A 257 -7.82 -1.07 25.57
CA ASP A 257 -9.00 -1.91 25.33
C ASP A 257 -10.32 -1.17 25.63
N SER A 258 -10.35 -0.34 26.69
CA SER A 258 -11.52 0.46 27.08
C SER A 258 -11.95 1.49 26.03
N ALA A 259 -11.03 1.94 25.17
CA ALA A 259 -11.32 2.89 24.11
C ALA A 259 -11.74 2.21 22.79
N VAL A 260 -11.38 0.94 22.59
CA VAL A 260 -11.62 0.23 21.31
C VAL A 260 -13.09 0.22 20.97
N ALA A 261 -13.92 -0.24 21.89
CA ALA A 261 -15.32 -0.41 21.60
C ALA A 261 -16.01 0.96 21.35
N ALA A 262 -15.64 2.04 22.04
CA ALA A 262 -16.17 3.38 21.76
C ALA A 262 -15.90 3.79 20.30
N VAL A 263 -14.66 3.59 19.82
CA VAL A 263 -14.28 3.87 18.43
C VAL A 263 -15.05 3.00 17.45
N THR A 264 -15.26 1.70 17.74
CA THR A 264 -16.04 0.82 16.85
C THR A 264 -17.53 1.20 16.74
N TYR A 265 -18.04 1.93 17.73
CA TYR A 265 -19.40 2.49 17.72
C TYR A 265 -19.46 3.89 17.09
N GLY A 266 -18.32 4.44 16.65
CA GLY A 266 -18.25 5.68 15.89
C GLY A 266 -17.79 6.90 16.69
N ALA A 267 -17.29 6.72 17.92
CA ALA A 267 -16.67 7.81 18.66
C ALA A 267 -15.29 8.16 18.08
N ASP A 268 -14.95 9.46 18.14
CA ASP A 268 -13.59 9.91 17.91
C ASP A 268 -12.63 9.45 19.02
N LEU A 269 -11.34 9.35 18.70
CA LEU A 269 -10.34 8.96 19.67
C LEU A 269 -9.88 10.16 20.49
N ALA A 270 -10.23 10.16 21.77
CA ALA A 270 -9.72 11.12 22.75
C ALA A 270 -8.33 10.72 23.31
N VAL A 271 -7.56 11.73 23.72
CA VAL A 271 -6.20 11.57 24.26
C VAL A 271 -6.07 10.54 25.42
N PRO A 272 -7.00 10.45 26.40
CA PRO A 272 -6.92 9.45 27.48
C PRO A 272 -6.89 7.99 27.01
N GLY A 273 -7.44 7.72 25.82
CA GLY A 273 -7.49 6.38 25.23
C GLY A 273 -6.16 5.93 24.63
N ILE A 274 -5.19 6.83 24.44
CA ILE A 274 -3.91 6.54 23.78
C ILE A 274 -2.94 5.89 24.77
N VAL A 275 -2.31 4.79 24.35
CA VAL A 275 -1.27 4.07 25.10
C VAL A 275 0.12 4.36 24.55
N LYS A 276 0.30 4.25 23.23
CA LYS A 276 1.56 4.54 22.53
C LYS A 276 1.26 5.01 21.11
N LEU A 277 2.20 5.71 20.47
CA LEU A 277 2.02 6.26 19.12
C LEU A 277 3.35 6.47 18.41
N HIS A 278 3.32 6.56 17.09
CA HIS A 278 4.49 6.92 16.29
C HIS A 278 4.91 8.39 16.49
N LYS A 279 6.23 8.64 16.46
CA LYS A 279 6.80 9.99 16.31
C LYS A 279 6.51 10.58 14.93
N GLY A 280 6.48 11.90 14.87
CA GLY A 280 6.40 12.66 13.62
C GLY A 280 4.99 12.78 13.03
N ILE A 281 3.93 12.46 13.79
CA ILE A 281 2.55 12.70 13.37
C ILE A 281 2.27 14.20 13.35
N LYS A 282 1.75 14.69 12.23
CA LYS A 282 1.31 16.07 12.03
C LYS A 282 -0.21 16.14 11.95
N LYS A 283 -0.78 17.32 12.23
CA LYS A 283 -2.23 17.55 12.07
C LYS A 283 -2.63 17.33 10.61
N GLY A 284 -3.71 16.61 10.40
CA GLY A 284 -4.24 16.23 9.10
C GLY A 284 -3.67 14.95 8.51
N ASP A 285 -2.60 14.38 9.09
CA ASP A 285 -2.06 13.09 8.64
C ASP A 285 -3.10 11.99 8.78
N LEU A 286 -3.18 11.10 7.79
CA LEU A 286 -3.92 9.85 7.89
C LEU A 286 -3.18 8.91 8.86
N VAL A 287 -3.87 8.47 9.90
CA VAL A 287 -3.31 7.58 10.93
C VAL A 287 -4.14 6.31 11.07
N ALA A 288 -3.47 5.22 11.45
CA ALA A 288 -4.10 3.96 11.81
C ALA A 288 -4.25 3.84 13.33
N VAL A 289 -5.47 3.63 13.79
CA VAL A 289 -5.80 3.36 15.19
C VAL A 289 -5.75 1.84 15.40
N MET A 290 -4.87 1.41 16.30
CA MET A 290 -4.54 0.00 16.54
C MET A 290 -4.93 -0.42 17.95
N THR A 291 -5.32 -1.67 18.16
CA THR A 291 -5.33 -2.25 19.51
C THR A 291 -3.90 -2.54 19.96
N LEU A 292 -3.70 -2.80 21.25
CA LEU A 292 -2.40 -3.27 21.76
C LEU A 292 -1.99 -4.66 21.25
N LYS A 293 -2.90 -5.39 20.59
CA LYS A 293 -2.63 -6.65 19.88
C LYS A 293 -2.29 -6.43 18.39
N ASP A 294 -2.00 -5.19 18.01
CA ASP A 294 -1.71 -4.77 16.63
C ASP A 294 -2.85 -5.01 15.63
N GLU A 295 -4.09 -5.09 16.10
CA GLU A 295 -5.28 -5.19 15.23
C GLU A 295 -5.70 -3.79 14.75
N LEU A 296 -6.08 -3.66 13.47
CA LEU A 296 -6.56 -2.40 12.93
C LEU A 296 -8.01 -2.14 13.38
N VAL A 297 -8.21 -1.09 14.18
CA VAL A 297 -9.53 -0.65 14.62
C VAL A 297 -10.16 0.26 13.57
N ALA A 298 -9.45 1.34 13.22
CA ALA A 298 -9.96 2.39 12.36
C ALA A 298 -8.85 3.16 11.63
N LEU A 299 -9.23 3.88 10.58
CA LEU A 299 -8.45 4.95 9.97
C LEU A 299 -9.10 6.30 10.27
N GLY A 300 -8.28 7.31 10.51
CA GLY A 300 -8.74 8.67 10.82
C GLY A 300 -7.67 9.73 10.54
N LYS A 301 -8.03 10.99 10.74
CA LYS A 301 -7.10 12.12 10.61
C LYS A 301 -6.61 12.58 11.97
N ALA A 302 -5.31 12.77 12.11
CA ALA A 302 -4.73 13.32 13.33
C ALA A 302 -5.19 14.77 13.54
N MET A 303 -5.81 15.06 14.67
CA MET A 303 -6.21 16.41 15.11
C MET A 303 -5.14 17.08 15.97
N MET A 304 -4.13 16.31 16.38
CA MET A 304 -3.02 16.72 17.21
C MET A 304 -1.70 16.22 16.62
N THR A 305 -0.60 16.90 16.93
CA THR A 305 0.76 16.42 16.67
C THR A 305 1.15 15.34 17.69
N THR A 306 2.20 14.55 17.42
CA THR A 306 2.74 13.60 18.42
C THR A 306 2.99 14.28 19.78
N GLY A 307 3.60 15.47 19.77
CA GLY A 307 3.91 16.21 21.01
C GLY A 307 2.66 16.60 21.80
N GLU A 308 1.62 17.11 21.11
CA GLU A 308 0.34 17.43 21.74
C GLU A 308 -0.36 16.18 22.29
N MET A 309 -0.35 15.06 21.54
CA MET A 309 -0.96 13.81 21.98
C MET A 309 -0.29 13.25 23.24
N ILE A 310 1.03 13.45 23.42
CA ILE A 310 1.76 13.03 24.61
C ILE A 310 1.49 13.97 25.80
N GLN A 311 1.61 15.28 25.60
CA GLN A 311 1.58 16.26 26.69
C GLN A 311 0.17 16.54 27.23
N LYS A 312 -0.86 16.49 26.37
CA LYS A 312 -2.24 16.77 26.80
C LYS A 312 -2.83 15.59 27.57
N SER A 313 -3.77 15.89 28.46
CA SER A 313 -4.57 14.89 29.18
C SER A 313 -6.00 14.75 28.64
N ARG A 314 -6.47 15.67 27.80
CA ARG A 314 -7.84 15.71 27.26
C ARG A 314 -7.89 16.23 25.83
N GLY A 315 -9.05 16.07 25.18
CA GLY A 315 -9.33 16.51 23.81
C GLY A 315 -9.29 15.37 22.80
N ILE A 316 -9.83 15.63 21.61
CA ILE A 316 -9.86 14.67 20.50
C ILE A 316 -8.51 14.67 19.77
N ALA A 317 -7.87 13.51 19.70
CA ALA A 317 -6.58 13.30 19.07
C ALA A 317 -6.71 12.83 17.61
N VAL A 318 -7.71 12.00 17.32
CA VAL A 318 -7.98 11.49 15.97
C VAL A 318 -9.47 11.60 15.68
N ASP A 319 -9.79 12.29 14.59
CA ASP A 319 -11.11 12.31 13.95
C ASP A 319 -11.26 11.02 13.14
N VAL A 320 -12.17 10.14 13.56
CA VAL A 320 -12.30 8.77 13.05
C VAL A 320 -13.19 8.75 11.81
N ASP A 321 -12.63 8.36 10.67
CA ASP A 321 -13.35 8.34 9.39
C ASP A 321 -13.87 6.94 9.01
N LYS A 322 -13.05 5.90 9.18
CA LYS A 322 -13.40 4.54 8.77
C LYS A 322 -13.09 3.52 9.85
N VAL A 323 -14.13 2.94 10.42
CA VAL A 323 -14.04 1.79 11.34
C VAL A 323 -14.00 0.48 10.56
N PHE A 324 -13.07 -0.41 10.89
CA PHE A 324 -12.93 -1.75 10.30
C PHE A 324 -13.38 -2.84 11.27
N MET A 325 -12.89 -2.75 12.51
CA MET A 325 -13.13 -3.74 13.55
C MET A 325 -14.63 -3.87 13.89
N PRO A 326 -15.15 -5.10 14.05
CA PRO A 326 -16.50 -5.34 14.55
C PRO A 326 -16.72 -4.83 15.97
N ARG A 327 -17.98 -4.53 16.29
CA ARG A 327 -18.40 -3.95 17.59
C ARG A 327 -18.38 -4.95 18.75
N ASP A 328 -18.42 -6.24 18.44
CA ASP A 328 -18.53 -7.36 19.37
C ASP A 328 -17.18 -7.95 19.80
N TRP A 329 -16.07 -7.46 19.24
CA TRP A 329 -14.72 -7.96 19.57
C TRP A 329 -14.21 -7.47 20.92
N TYR A 330 -14.64 -6.28 21.34
CA TYR A 330 -14.30 -5.68 22.63
C TYR A 330 -15.59 -5.22 23.32
N PRO A 331 -15.76 -5.46 24.63
CA PRO A 331 -16.98 -5.06 25.34
C PRO A 331 -17.06 -3.54 25.52
N LYS A 332 -18.28 -3.03 25.72
CA LYS A 332 -18.48 -1.62 26.06
C LYS A 332 -17.96 -1.36 27.48
N MET A 333 -17.11 -0.34 27.61
CA MET A 333 -16.44 0.04 28.86
C MET A 333 -16.51 1.56 29.14
N TRP A 334 -17.41 2.27 28.48
CA TRP A 334 -17.62 3.72 28.60
C TRP A 334 -18.97 4.05 29.22
#